data_AF-A0A7V9SI97-F1
#
_entry.id   AF-A0A7V9SI97-F1
#
_cell.length_a   1.000
_cell.length_b   1.000
_cell.length_c   1.000
_cell.angle_alpha   90.00
_cell.angle_beta   90.00
_cell.angle_gamma   90.00
#
_symmetry.space_group_name_H-M   'P 1'
#
loop_
_entity.id
_entity.type
_entity.pdbx_description
1 polymer ?
#
loop_
_entity_poly.entity_id
_entity_poly.type
_entity_poly.pdbx_seq_one_letter_code
_entity_poly.pdbx_strand_id
1 'polypeptide(L)'
;GCSSDVLRQFNAAAFQGPLPGSVGLESGNNYLKGCFQSAFDTSLQRTINLGGGRALQLRADAFNLFNEARITGRNTSIAFVNPNDPVTATNLPYDANGNVVAARSLPLGAGFGVANAYQTPRQIQLQVRLRF
;
A
#
# COMPACT_ATOMS: atom_id res chain seq x y z
N GLY A 1 -7.56 7.61 2.26
CA GLY A 1 -6.29 7.50 1.52
C GLY A 1 -6.51 6.99 0.11
N CYS A 2 -7.45 7.54 -0.66
CA CYS A 2 -7.98 6.91 -1.88
C CYS A 2 -7.93 7.77 -3.13
N SER A 3 -7.01 8.73 -3.12
CA SER A 3 -6.76 9.53 -4.29
C SER A 3 -6.21 8.67 -5.44
N SER A 4 -6.52 9.04 -6.67
CA SER A 4 -5.83 8.54 -7.86
C SER A 4 -4.38 9.05 -7.96
N ASP A 5 -4.05 10.08 -7.20
CA ASP A 5 -2.71 10.65 -7.12
C ASP A 5 -1.86 9.91 -6.08
N VAL A 6 -0.83 9.21 -6.54
CA VAL A 6 0.10 8.42 -5.70
C VAL A 6 0.90 9.27 -4.73
N LEU A 7 1.09 10.56 -5.02
CA LEU A 7 1.81 11.49 -4.15
C LEU A 7 0.87 12.11 -3.11
N ARG A 8 -0.45 12.10 -3.36
CA ARG A 8 -1.44 12.78 -2.52
C ARG A 8 -2.60 11.88 -2.16
N GLN A 9 -2.32 10.81 -1.41
CA GLN A 9 -3.34 9.86 -0.96
C GLN A 9 -4.23 10.44 0.15
N PHE A 10 -3.70 11.33 0.97
CA PHE A 10 -4.43 12.05 2.03
C PHE A 10 -4.53 13.54 1.72
N ASN A 11 -5.57 14.18 2.24
CA ASN A 11 -5.67 15.63 2.23
C ASN A 11 -4.83 16.18 3.40
N ALA A 12 -3.64 16.70 3.12
CA ALA A 12 -2.76 17.26 4.14
C ALA A 12 -3.39 18.46 4.88
N ALA A 13 -4.22 19.26 4.20
CA ALA A 13 -4.90 20.40 4.81
C ALA A 13 -5.98 20.02 5.83
N ALA A 14 -6.36 18.73 5.92
CA ALA A 14 -7.27 18.24 6.94
C ALA A 14 -6.57 17.90 8.27
N PHE A 15 -5.24 18.03 8.33
CA PHE A 15 -4.45 17.76 9.53
C PHE A 15 -3.80 19.04 10.03
N GLN A 16 -3.76 19.19 11.36
CA GLN A 16 -3.07 20.26 12.05
C GLN A 16 -2.34 19.67 13.25
N GLY A 17 -1.23 20.30 13.63
CA GLY A 17 -0.50 19.97 14.83
C GLY A 17 -1.27 20.33 16.11
N PRO A 18 -0.83 19.81 17.27
CA PRO A 18 -1.42 20.18 18.55
C PRO A 18 -1.18 21.66 18.86
N LEU A 19 -2.18 22.32 19.43
CA LEU A 19 -2.05 23.69 19.94
C LEU A 19 -1.30 23.69 21.29
N PRO A 20 -0.68 24.82 21.68
CA PRO A 20 -0.09 24.95 23.02
C PRO A 20 -1.09 24.58 24.12
N GLY A 21 -0.70 23.64 24.98
CA GLY A 21 -1.56 23.13 26.06
C GLY A 21 -2.45 21.93 25.69
N SER A 22 -2.39 21.44 24.45
CA SER A 22 -3.05 20.17 24.07
C SER A 22 -2.46 18.99 24.85
N VAL A 23 -3.33 18.12 25.35
CA VAL A 23 -2.95 16.92 26.12
C VAL A 23 -3.09 15.62 25.33
N GLY A 24 -3.39 15.72 24.03
CA GLY A 24 -3.54 14.60 23.11
C GLY A 24 -4.90 13.90 23.19
N LEU A 25 -5.84 14.39 24.01
CA LEU A 25 -7.20 13.88 24.11
C LEU A 25 -8.16 14.52 23.09
N GLU A 26 -7.71 15.55 22.40
CA GLU A 26 -8.50 16.31 21.43
C GLU A 26 -8.55 15.64 20.05
N SER A 27 -7.70 14.63 19.83
CA SER A 27 -7.61 13.88 18.58
C SER A 27 -8.18 12.48 18.75
N GLY A 28 -9.14 12.11 17.89
CA GLY A 28 -9.63 10.74 17.78
C GLY A 28 -8.58 9.78 17.21
N ASN A 29 -8.89 8.50 17.25
CA ASN A 29 -8.06 7.48 16.60
C ASN A 29 -8.53 7.22 15.16
N ASN A 30 -7.66 6.64 14.32
CA ASN A 30 -8.01 6.05 13.03
C ASN A 30 -8.49 7.04 11.93
N TYR A 31 -7.92 8.25 11.89
CA TYR A 31 -8.15 9.21 10.79
C TYR A 31 -7.55 8.77 9.45
N LEU A 32 -6.45 8.03 9.48
CA LEU A 32 -5.72 7.60 8.29
C LEU A 32 -6.15 6.20 7.88
N LYS A 33 -7.11 6.12 6.96
CA LYS A 33 -7.62 4.87 6.41
C LYS A 33 -7.19 4.63 4.97
N GLY A 34 -6.86 3.38 4.66
CA GLY A 34 -6.67 2.88 3.31
C GLY A 34 -8.00 2.70 2.57
N CYS A 35 -7.92 2.33 1.30
CA CYS A 35 -9.07 1.99 0.48
C CYS A 35 -9.42 0.52 0.59
N PHE A 36 -10.61 0.19 0.15
CA PHE A 36 -10.91 -1.19 -0.19
C PHE A 36 -9.95 -1.68 -1.27
N GLN A 37 -9.41 -2.88 -1.08
CA GLN A 37 -8.56 -3.58 -2.03
C GLN A 37 -9.16 -4.96 -2.22
N SER A 38 -9.32 -5.39 -3.47
CA SER A 38 -9.62 -6.79 -3.78
C SER A 38 -8.33 -7.49 -4.21
N ALA A 39 -8.33 -8.79 -4.40
CA ALA A 39 -7.28 -9.49 -5.13
C ALA A 39 -7.92 -10.77 -5.66
N PHE A 40 -7.52 -11.19 -6.86
CA PHE A 40 -8.02 -12.42 -7.45
C PHE A 40 -6.87 -13.42 -7.53
N ASP A 41 -6.97 -14.44 -6.69
CA ASP A 41 -6.03 -15.56 -6.62
C ASP A 41 -6.76 -16.83 -7.03
N THR A 42 -6.10 -17.70 -7.80
CA THR A 42 -6.70 -18.92 -8.33
C THR A 42 -5.75 -20.09 -8.23
N SER A 43 -6.30 -21.29 -8.02
CA SER A 43 -5.58 -22.55 -8.04
C SER A 43 -6.29 -23.53 -8.94
N LEU A 44 -5.56 -24.10 -9.90
CA LEU A 44 -6.06 -25.16 -10.78
C LEU A 44 -5.24 -26.42 -10.55
N GLN A 45 -5.94 -27.53 -10.28
CA GLN A 45 -5.31 -28.82 -10.10
C GLN A 45 -5.96 -29.87 -11.00
N ARG A 46 -5.14 -30.71 -11.62
CA ARG A 46 -5.58 -31.88 -12.36
C ARG A 46 -4.80 -33.11 -11.91
N THR A 47 -5.53 -34.17 -11.59
CA THR A 47 -4.97 -35.52 -11.45
C THR A 47 -5.20 -36.27 -12.76
N ILE A 48 -4.13 -36.84 -13.30
CA ILE A 48 -4.12 -37.69 -14.48
C ILE A 48 -3.76 -39.09 -14.01
N ASN A 49 -4.71 -40.02 -14.14
CA ASN A 49 -4.48 -41.43 -13.82
C ASN A 49 -3.67 -42.07 -14.93
N LEU A 50 -2.54 -42.71 -14.59
CA LEU A 50 -1.63 -43.32 -15.56
C LEU A 50 -1.86 -44.84 -15.71
N GLY A 51 -2.89 -45.38 -15.05
CA GLY A 51 -3.12 -46.82 -14.94
C GLY A 51 -2.37 -47.46 -13.77
N GLY A 52 -2.91 -48.57 -13.25
CA GLY A 52 -2.43 -49.18 -11.99
C GLY A 52 -2.63 -48.25 -10.78
N GLY A 53 -1.74 -48.34 -9.79
CA GLY A 53 -1.69 -47.44 -8.61
C GLY A 53 -1.08 -46.06 -8.88
N ARG A 54 -0.70 -45.76 -10.14
CA ARG A 54 0.09 -44.58 -10.49
C ARG A 54 -0.77 -43.39 -10.89
N ALA A 55 -0.44 -42.21 -10.37
CA ALA A 55 -1.11 -40.97 -10.71
C ALA A 55 -0.13 -39.79 -10.82
N LEU A 56 -0.39 -38.90 -11.77
CA LEU A 56 0.30 -37.63 -11.95
C LEU A 56 -0.63 -36.50 -11.52
N GLN A 57 -0.20 -35.69 -10.56
CA GLN A 57 -0.92 -34.51 -10.10
C GLN A 57 -0.19 -33.26 -10.58
N LEU A 58 -0.87 -32.45 -11.40
CA LEU A 58 -0.43 -31.14 -11.85
C LEU A 58 -1.20 -30.08 -11.08
N ARG A 59 -0.50 -29.09 -10.54
CA ARG A 59 -1.11 -27.96 -9.84
C ARG A 59 -0.47 -26.67 -10.33
N ALA A 60 -1.31 -25.68 -10.59
CA ALA A 60 -0.93 -24.31 -10.94
C ALA A 60 -1.61 -23.36 -9.98
N ASP A 61 -0.84 -22.56 -9.26
CA ASP A 61 -1.33 -21.50 -8.37
C ASP A 61 -0.94 -20.15 -8.97
N ALA A 62 -1.89 -19.23 -9.08
CA ALA A 62 -1.65 -17.87 -9.55
C ALA A 62 -2.16 -16.86 -8.51
N PHE A 63 -1.25 -16.02 -8.02
CA PHE A 63 -1.53 -14.92 -7.11
C PHE A 63 -1.50 -13.60 -7.88
N ASN A 64 -2.44 -12.70 -7.59
CA ASN A 64 -2.67 -11.48 -8.36
C ASN A 64 -2.85 -11.79 -9.86
N LEU A 65 -3.83 -12.65 -10.19
CA LEU A 65 -4.05 -13.16 -11.56
C LEU A 65 -4.13 -12.05 -12.61
N PHE A 66 -4.85 -10.96 -12.29
CA PHE A 66 -5.04 -9.80 -13.16
C PHE A 66 -3.87 -8.80 -13.14
N ASN A 67 -2.83 -9.06 -12.34
CA ASN A 67 -1.64 -8.21 -12.20
C ASN A 67 -1.98 -6.75 -11.88
N GLU A 68 -2.93 -6.54 -10.96
CA GLU A 68 -3.32 -5.20 -10.52
C GLU A 68 -2.28 -4.62 -9.57
N ALA A 69 -1.88 -3.36 -9.79
CA ALA A 69 -0.98 -2.62 -8.91
C ALA A 69 -1.79 -1.84 -7.87
N ARG A 70 -1.83 -2.34 -6.63
CA ARG A 70 -2.55 -1.70 -5.53
C ARG A 70 -1.62 -1.15 -4.49
N ILE A 71 -1.90 0.06 -4.01
CA ILE A 71 -1.10 0.73 -2.97
C ILE A 71 -1.45 0.13 -1.60
N THR A 72 -0.56 -0.66 -1.02
CA THR A 72 -0.71 -1.29 0.30
C THR A 72 -0.15 -0.43 1.43
N GLY A 73 0.78 0.47 1.13
CA GLY A 73 1.42 1.34 2.11
C GLY A 73 1.42 2.81 1.69
N ARG A 74 1.24 3.70 2.68
CA ARG A 74 1.31 5.16 2.54
C ARG A 74 2.07 5.70 3.73
N ASN A 75 2.85 6.76 3.55
CA ASN A 75 3.41 7.44 4.71
C ASN A 75 2.30 8.16 5.49
N THR A 76 2.18 7.83 6.77
CA THR A 76 1.20 8.37 7.71
C THR A 76 1.80 9.38 8.69
N SER A 77 3.10 9.64 8.62
CA SER A 77 3.78 10.62 9.46
C SER A 77 3.79 11.99 8.80
N ILE A 78 3.31 12.99 9.51
CA ILE A 78 3.37 14.41 9.13
C ILE A 78 4.27 15.13 10.13
N ALA A 79 5.15 16.00 9.63
CA ALA A 79 6.03 16.83 10.44
C ALA A 79 5.67 18.30 10.23
N PHE A 80 5.53 19.05 11.32
CA PHE A 80 5.26 20.48 11.31
C PHE A 80 6.53 21.26 11.70
N VAL A 81 6.60 22.55 11.35
CA VAL A 81 7.78 23.39 11.59
C VAL A 81 8.06 23.52 13.09
N ASN A 82 7.05 23.88 13.88
CA ASN A 82 7.16 24.06 15.32
C ASN A 82 5.77 24.07 15.98
N PRO A 83 5.65 23.93 17.31
CA PRO A 83 4.35 23.93 18.01
C PRO A 83 3.54 25.23 17.91
N ASN A 84 4.17 26.37 17.59
CA ASN A 84 3.49 27.65 17.40
C ASN A 84 3.00 27.86 15.95
N ASP A 85 3.40 27.00 15.02
CA ASP A 85 2.92 26.92 13.64
C ASP A 85 2.40 25.50 13.35
N PRO A 86 1.17 25.18 13.79
CA PRO A 86 0.59 23.85 13.65
C PRO A 86 0.02 23.58 12.26
N VAL A 87 0.17 24.48 11.28
CA VAL A 87 -0.43 24.34 9.94
C VAL A 87 0.60 24.10 8.85
N THR A 88 1.83 24.55 9.04
CA THR A 88 2.88 24.40 8.03
C THR A 88 3.58 23.05 8.13
N ALA A 89 3.21 22.12 7.25
CA ALA A 89 3.85 20.81 7.13
C ALA A 89 5.15 20.88 6.31
N THR A 90 6.22 20.25 6.80
CA THR A 90 7.57 20.32 6.21
C THR A 90 7.93 19.12 5.34
N ASN A 91 7.21 18.01 5.48
CA ASN A 91 7.48 16.74 4.80
C ASN A 91 6.46 16.41 3.70
N LEU A 92 5.86 17.44 3.09
CA LEU A 92 4.98 17.25 1.94
C LEU A 92 5.78 16.94 0.65
N PRO A 93 5.19 16.17 -0.29
CA PRO A 93 5.83 15.87 -1.58
C PRO A 93 5.84 17.05 -2.54
N TYR A 94 5.14 18.13 -2.22
CA TYR A 94 5.11 19.37 -2.99
C TYR A 94 5.76 20.50 -2.19
N ASP A 95 6.46 21.40 -2.88
CA ASP A 95 6.92 22.66 -2.30
C ASP A 95 5.79 23.71 -2.25
N ALA A 96 6.08 24.90 -1.71
CA ALA A 96 5.11 26.00 -1.62
C ALA A 96 4.62 26.50 -2.99
N ASN A 97 5.38 26.23 -4.06
CA ASN A 97 5.04 26.61 -5.43
C ASN A 97 4.28 25.49 -6.17
N GLY A 98 4.02 24.36 -5.51
CA GLY A 98 3.34 23.20 -6.08
C GLY A 98 4.24 22.27 -6.90
N ASN A 99 5.56 22.47 -6.91
CA ASN A 99 6.47 21.56 -7.60
C ASN A 99 6.73 20.31 -6.77
N VAL A 100 6.90 19.17 -7.46
CA VAL A 100 7.22 17.91 -6.80
C VAL A 100 8.67 17.93 -6.31
N VAL A 101 8.85 17.63 -5.02
CA VAL A 101 10.16 17.45 -4.41
C VAL A 101 10.59 15.99 -4.59
N ALA A 102 11.57 15.74 -5.46
CA ALA A 102 12.01 14.39 -5.83
C ALA A 102 12.41 13.51 -4.62
N ALA A 103 13.09 14.09 -3.63
CA ALA A 103 13.48 13.38 -2.41
C ALA A 103 12.29 12.86 -1.59
N ARG A 104 11.10 13.46 -1.78
CA ARG A 104 9.87 13.15 -1.03
C ARG A 104 8.81 12.44 -1.86
N SER A 105 9.04 12.24 -3.15
CA SER A 105 8.11 11.54 -4.04
C SER A 105 8.42 10.04 -4.18
N LEU A 106 9.60 9.61 -3.75
CA LEU A 106 10.04 8.21 -3.83
C LEU A 106 9.68 7.42 -2.57
N PRO A 107 9.44 6.09 -2.66
CA PRO A 107 9.08 5.26 -1.50
C PRO A 107 10.04 5.36 -0.30
N LEU A 108 11.35 5.43 -0.55
CA LEU A 108 12.39 5.48 0.50
C LEU A 108 12.44 6.83 1.24
N GLY A 109 11.90 7.89 0.66
CA GLY A 109 11.85 9.24 1.24
C GLY A 109 10.43 9.80 1.31
N ALA A 110 9.42 8.95 1.18
CA ALA A 110 8.03 9.32 0.93
C ALA A 110 7.57 10.43 1.88
N GLY A 111 7.07 11.53 1.34
CA GLY A 111 6.41 12.58 2.10
C GLY A 111 5.06 12.12 2.67
N PHE A 112 4.44 12.91 3.54
CA PHE A 112 3.13 12.58 4.10
C PHE A 112 2.10 12.34 2.98
N GLY A 113 1.41 11.21 3.04
CA GLY A 113 0.39 10.83 2.05
C GLY A 113 0.93 10.27 0.73
N VAL A 114 2.23 10.10 0.58
CA VAL A 114 2.82 9.42 -0.58
C VAL A 114 2.73 7.90 -0.43
N ALA A 115 2.40 7.22 -1.52
CA ALA A 115 2.42 5.76 -1.61
C ALA A 115 3.86 5.23 -1.47
N ASN A 116 4.10 4.34 -0.51
CA ASN A 116 5.43 3.78 -0.22
C ASN A 116 5.51 2.25 -0.32
N ALA A 117 4.38 1.56 -0.48
CA ALA A 117 4.37 0.12 -0.74
C ALA A 117 3.22 -0.27 -1.65
N TYR A 118 3.44 -1.32 -2.43
CA TYR A 118 2.50 -1.88 -3.39
C TYR A 118 2.30 -3.37 -3.16
N GLN A 119 1.16 -3.88 -3.61
CA GLN A 119 0.88 -5.32 -3.68
C GLN A 119 1.96 -6.02 -4.50
N THR A 120 2.27 -7.26 -4.12
CA THR A 120 3.19 -8.10 -4.88
C THR A 120 2.73 -8.25 -6.34
N PRO A 121 3.67 -8.22 -7.31
CA PRO A 121 3.36 -8.52 -8.70
C PRO A 121 2.76 -9.91 -8.85
N ARG A 122 2.14 -10.20 -10.00
CA ARG A 122 1.63 -11.53 -10.29
C ARG A 122 2.69 -12.61 -10.10
N GLN A 123 2.33 -13.64 -9.35
CA GLN A 123 3.17 -14.82 -9.16
C GLN A 123 2.45 -16.07 -9.63
N ILE A 124 3.15 -16.92 -10.36
CA ILE A 124 2.61 -18.19 -10.84
C ILE A 124 3.54 -19.30 -10.34
N GLN A 125 2.99 -20.31 -9.69
CA GLN A 125 3.70 -21.47 -9.18
C GLN A 125 3.14 -22.73 -9.83
N LEU A 126 4.04 -23.61 -10.26
CA LEU A 126 3.70 -24.89 -10.86
C LEU A 126 4.28 -26.01 -10.01
N GLN A 127 3.44 -26.98 -9.69
CA GLN A 127 3.83 -28.18 -8.95
C GLN A 127 3.44 -29.43 -9.73
N VAL A 128 4.36 -30.38 -9.74
CA VAL A 128 4.17 -31.73 -10.28
C VAL A 128 4.41 -32.73 -9.15
N ARG A 129 3.48 -33.67 -8.97
CA ARG A 129 3.63 -34.78 -8.01
C ARG A 129 3.31 -36.10 -8.68
N LEU A 130 4.22 -37.06 -8.55
CA LEU A 130 3.99 -38.45 -8.92
C LEU A 130 3.59 -39.25 -7.69
N ARG A 131 2.63 -40.16 -7.87
CA ARG A 131 2.21 -41.17 -6.90
C ARG A 131 2.38 -42.55 -7.55
N PHE A 132 2.85 -43.50 -6.76
CA PHE A 132 3.14 -44.88 -7.17
C PHE A 132 2.41 -45.87 -6.27
#